data_AF-A0A7U4DLG4-F1
#
_entry.id   AF-A0A7U4DLG4-F1
#
_cell.length_a   1.000
_cell.length_b   1.000
_cell.length_c   1.000
_cell.angle_alpha   90.00
_cell.angle_beta   90.00
_cell.angle_gamma   90.00
#
_symmetry.space_group_name_H-M   'P 1'
#
loop_
_entity.id
_entity.type
_entity.pdbx_description
1 polymer ?
#
loop_
_entity_poly.entity_id
_entity_poly.type
_entity_poly.pdbx_seq_one_letter_code
_entity_poly.pdbx_strand_id
1 'polypeptide(L)'
;MKRGVAFFLESNLFVLLILAILLINKNDWDEDGSIIVFIFISGFELLFMLLFIPACFFYEPVRIKRIIQSIFKKREKNEWIGMALAFSVITLFSLGFIFMPYPSNYLPLWLTVCWICAFVSIFIQRVVIAYYYSNANIENNQKSASNYFFKYVTYFIMGFNHYIQLLLSKMPFLLNKLFAIFVFLLLFVQFFVIFMIYD
;
A
#
# COMPACT_ATOMS: atom_id res chain seq x y z
N MET A 1 10.83 -20.99 5.75
CA MET A 1 11.05 -20.98 4.28
C MET A 1 9.75 -20.83 3.47
N LYS A 2 8.75 -21.71 3.57
CA LYS A 2 7.47 -21.56 2.81
C LYS A 2 6.78 -20.19 2.96
N ARG A 3 6.81 -19.61 4.17
CA ARG A 3 6.30 -18.25 4.46
C ARG A 3 7.06 -17.18 3.69
N GLY A 4 8.39 -17.17 3.80
CA GLY A 4 9.24 -16.21 3.07
C GLY A 4 9.07 -16.27 1.56
N VAL A 5 8.94 -17.47 0.98
CA VAL A 5 8.68 -17.63 -0.47
C VAL A 5 7.35 -17.00 -0.88
N ALA A 6 6.29 -17.23 -0.09
CA ALA A 6 4.99 -16.62 -0.37
C ALA A 6 5.03 -15.09 -0.23
N PHE A 7 5.71 -14.57 0.79
CA PHE A 7 5.94 -13.12 0.94
C PHE A 7 6.67 -12.55 -0.28
N PHE A 8 7.76 -13.20 -0.70
CA PHE A 8 8.54 -12.77 -1.85
C PHE A 8 7.69 -12.72 -3.13
N LEU A 9 6.87 -13.74 -3.39
CA LEU A 9 5.97 -13.76 -4.54
C LEU A 9 4.91 -12.64 -4.48
N GLU A 10 4.26 -12.45 -3.32
CA GLU A 10 3.26 -11.39 -3.15
C GLU A 10 3.88 -9.99 -3.29
N SER A 11 5.07 -9.76 -2.74
CA SER A 11 5.83 -8.52 -2.88
C SER A 11 6.22 -8.24 -4.33
N ASN A 12 6.69 -9.23 -5.09
CA ASN A 12 7.03 -9.05 -6.50
C ASN A 12 5.79 -8.76 -7.36
N LEU A 13 4.65 -9.41 -7.08
CA LEU A 13 3.38 -9.07 -7.75
C LEU A 13 2.97 -7.62 -7.48
N PHE A 14 3.22 -7.13 -6.26
CA PHE A 14 2.98 -5.73 -5.92
C PHE A 14 3.90 -4.77 -6.67
N VAL A 15 5.20 -5.07 -6.77
CA VAL A 15 6.14 -4.28 -7.60
C VAL A 15 5.72 -4.26 -9.07
N LEU A 16 5.33 -5.41 -9.62
CA LEU A 16 4.84 -5.51 -10.99
C LEU A 16 3.59 -4.65 -11.23
N LEU A 17 2.68 -4.58 -10.25
CA LEU A 17 1.50 -3.71 -10.35
C LEU A 17 1.90 -2.23 -10.42
N ILE A 18 2.84 -1.80 -9.57
CA ILE A 18 3.37 -0.43 -9.59
C ILE A 18 4.04 -0.14 -10.93
N LEU A 19 4.89 -1.05 -11.42
CA LEU A 19 5.55 -0.91 -12.70
C LEU A 19 4.55 -0.82 -13.86
N ALA A 20 3.49 -1.64 -13.84
CA ALA A 20 2.43 -1.59 -14.84
C ALA A 20 1.72 -0.23 -14.85
N ILE A 21 1.43 0.36 -13.68
CA ILE A 21 0.83 1.70 -13.57
C ILE A 21 1.75 2.77 -14.18
N LEU A 22 3.05 2.69 -13.95
CA LEU A 22 4.02 3.63 -14.54
C LEU A 22 4.11 3.46 -16.06
N LEU A 23 4.17 2.22 -16.55
CA LEU A 23 4.35 1.91 -17.97
C LEU A 23 3.17 2.35 -18.85
N ILE A 24 1.97 2.51 -18.29
CA ILE A 24 0.82 3.07 -19.02
C ILE A 24 1.17 4.47 -19.58
N ASN A 25 1.94 5.26 -18.83
CA ASN A 25 2.33 6.62 -19.21
C ASN A 25 3.81 6.71 -19.58
N LYS A 26 4.37 5.65 -20.15
CA LYS A 26 5.78 5.61 -20.55
C LYS A 26 6.17 6.73 -21.52
N ASN A 27 5.24 7.15 -22.38
CA ASN A 27 5.49 8.19 -23.38
C ASN A 27 5.55 9.60 -22.77
N ASP A 28 5.09 9.76 -21.53
CA ASP A 28 5.08 11.03 -20.81
C ASP A 28 6.25 11.15 -19.82
N TRP A 29 7.13 10.15 -19.76
CA TRP A 29 8.34 10.21 -18.94
C TRP A 29 9.36 11.17 -19.55
N ASP A 30 10.13 11.85 -18.70
CA ASP A 30 11.22 12.71 -19.16
C ASP A 30 12.42 11.89 -19.69
N GLU A 31 13.43 12.55 -20.27
CA GLU A 31 14.61 11.92 -20.89
C GLU A 31 15.27 10.87 -19.96
N ASP A 32 15.42 11.20 -18.68
CA ASP A 32 16.01 10.31 -17.66
C ASP A 32 14.97 9.42 -16.95
N GLY A 33 13.69 9.53 -17.30
CA GLY A 33 12.58 8.88 -16.59
C GLY A 33 12.71 7.35 -16.53
N SER A 34 13.33 6.71 -17.52
CA SER A 34 13.59 5.27 -17.49
C SER A 34 14.57 4.84 -16.39
N ILE A 35 15.60 5.65 -16.14
CA ILE A 35 16.59 5.44 -15.06
C ILE A 35 15.90 5.68 -13.71
N ILE A 36 15.06 6.69 -13.64
CA ILE A 36 14.37 7.06 -12.39
C ILE A 36 13.31 6.01 -12.02
N VAL A 37 12.59 5.46 -13.00
CA VAL A 37 11.70 4.30 -12.80
C VAL A 37 12.49 3.10 -12.28
N PHE A 38 13.70 2.84 -12.79
CA PHE A 38 14.54 1.77 -12.27
C PHE A 38 14.94 2.02 -10.80
N ILE A 39 15.33 3.25 -10.44
CA ILE A 39 15.63 3.64 -9.05
C ILE A 39 14.39 3.48 -8.14
N PHE A 40 13.22 3.88 -8.64
CA PHE A 40 11.96 3.77 -7.94
C PHE A 40 11.60 2.31 -7.62
N ILE A 41 11.64 1.45 -8.65
CA ILE A 41 11.38 0.01 -8.50
C ILE A 41 12.41 -0.65 -7.57
N SER A 42 13.69 -0.33 -7.75
CA SER A 42 14.78 -0.84 -6.91
C SER A 42 14.60 -0.47 -5.43
N GLY A 43 14.02 0.70 -5.15
CA GLY A 43 13.68 1.11 -3.79
C GLY A 43 12.60 0.23 -3.15
N PHE A 44 11.53 -0.10 -3.88
CA PHE A 44 10.53 -1.05 -3.39
C PHE A 44 11.10 -2.46 -3.23
N GLU A 45 11.98 -2.91 -4.13
CA GLU A 45 12.69 -4.18 -3.95
C GLU A 45 13.55 -4.17 -2.69
N LEU A 46 14.29 -3.08 -2.42
CA LEU A 46 15.05 -2.91 -1.19
C LEU A 46 14.16 -2.96 0.06
N LEU A 47 13.00 -2.32 0.02
CA LEU A 47 12.01 -2.37 1.10
C LEU A 47 11.57 -3.82 1.37
N PHE A 48 11.25 -4.58 0.33
CA PHE A 48 10.81 -5.97 0.48
C PHE A 48 11.94 -6.91 0.88
N MET A 49 13.17 -6.69 0.41
CA MET A 49 14.35 -7.42 0.88
C MET A 49 14.59 -7.19 2.37
N LEU A 50 14.43 -5.96 2.84
CA LEU A 50 14.51 -5.62 4.26
C LEU A 50 13.42 -6.35 5.05
N LEU A 51 12.17 -6.32 4.59
CA LEU A 51 11.05 -7.00 5.24
C LEU A 51 11.05 -8.54 5.09
N PHE A 52 11.85 -9.10 4.18
CA PHE A 52 11.94 -10.54 3.95
C PHE A 52 12.43 -11.31 5.20
N ILE A 53 13.37 -10.72 5.94
CA ILE A 53 13.93 -11.32 7.16
C ILE A 53 12.83 -11.59 8.19
N PRO A 54 12.06 -10.58 8.66
CA PRO A 54 10.96 -10.84 9.57
C PRO A 54 9.85 -11.68 8.92
N ALA A 55 9.63 -11.56 7.60
CA ALA A 55 8.63 -12.37 6.90
C ALA A 55 8.92 -13.87 6.97
N CYS A 56 10.18 -14.29 6.93
CA CYS A 56 10.54 -15.71 7.04
C CYS A 56 10.00 -16.38 8.31
N PHE A 57 9.86 -15.62 9.40
CA PHE A 57 9.40 -16.11 10.70
C PHE A 57 7.91 -15.84 10.93
N PHE A 58 7.48 -14.61 10.65
CA PHE A 58 6.25 -14.06 11.19
C PHE A 58 5.10 -13.90 10.19
N TYR A 59 5.41 -14.02 8.89
CA TYR A 59 4.44 -13.78 7.85
C TYR A 59 3.40 -14.90 7.71
N GLU A 60 2.16 -14.49 7.48
CA GLU A 60 1.03 -15.38 7.24
C GLU A 60 0.54 -15.19 5.80
N PRO A 61 0.79 -16.17 4.91
CA PRO A 61 0.47 -16.02 3.50
C PRO A 61 -1.02 -15.89 3.25
N VAL A 62 -1.38 -15.09 2.24
CA VAL A 62 -2.77 -14.96 1.85
C VAL A 62 -3.24 -16.29 1.25
N ARG A 63 -4.31 -16.84 1.81
CA ARG A 63 -4.90 -18.08 1.28
C ARG A 63 -5.63 -17.76 -0.02
N ILE A 64 -5.15 -18.29 -1.15
CA ILE A 64 -5.77 -18.12 -2.48
C ILE A 64 -7.28 -18.41 -2.45
N LYS A 65 -7.72 -19.45 -1.72
CA LYS A 65 -9.14 -19.76 -1.53
C LYS A 65 -9.95 -18.58 -0.96
N ARG A 66 -9.38 -17.82 0.00
CA ARG A 66 -10.00 -16.64 0.58
C ARG A 66 -10.08 -15.49 -0.42
N ILE A 67 -9.06 -15.31 -1.27
CA ILE A 67 -9.07 -14.33 -2.36
C ILE A 67 -10.19 -14.66 -3.34
N ILE A 68 -10.24 -15.89 -3.85
CA ILE A 68 -11.28 -16.37 -4.77
C ILE A 68 -12.66 -16.16 -4.16
N GLN A 69 -12.86 -16.59 -2.91
CA GLN A 69 -14.13 -16.37 -2.20
C GLN A 69 -14.49 -14.89 -2.09
N SER A 70 -13.53 -14.00 -1.85
CA SER A 70 -13.78 -12.56 -1.77
C SER A 70 -14.14 -11.91 -3.10
N ILE A 71 -13.58 -12.41 -4.21
CA ILE A 71 -13.87 -11.93 -5.57
C ILE A 71 -15.28 -12.36 -5.99
N PHE A 72 -15.63 -13.63 -5.77
CA PHE A 72 -16.92 -14.19 -6.16
C PHE A 72 -18.03 -13.96 -5.11
N LYS A 73 -17.70 -13.34 -3.97
CA LYS A 73 -18.71 -13.00 -2.95
C LYS A 73 -19.72 -12.04 -3.56
N LYS A 74 -21.01 -12.39 -3.49
CA LYS A 74 -22.10 -11.49 -3.83
C LYS A 74 -22.02 -10.25 -2.93
N ARG A 75 -21.79 -9.09 -3.54
CA ARG A 75 -21.73 -7.80 -2.86
C ARG A 75 -23.10 -7.15 -2.82
N GLU A 76 -23.38 -6.48 -1.71
CA GLU A 76 -24.63 -5.75 -1.53
C GLU A 76 -24.61 -4.42 -2.30
N LYS A 77 -25.77 -3.84 -2.61
CA LYS A 77 -25.87 -2.54 -3.30
C LYS A 77 -25.09 -1.44 -2.58
N ASN A 78 -25.18 -1.39 -1.24
CA ASN A 78 -24.47 -0.39 -0.43
C ASN A 78 -22.95 -0.55 -0.51
N GLU A 79 -22.45 -1.76 -0.69
CA GLU A 79 -21.02 -2.02 -0.84
C GLU A 79 -20.50 -1.47 -2.18
N TRP A 80 -21.26 -1.67 -3.27
CA TRP A 80 -20.95 -1.07 -4.57
C TRP A 80 -20.94 0.45 -4.51
N ILE A 81 -21.94 1.06 -3.87
CA ILE A 81 -22.03 2.51 -3.72
C ILE A 81 -20.84 3.04 -2.91
N GLY A 82 -20.52 2.42 -1.77
CA GLY A 82 -19.39 2.82 -0.94
C GLY A 82 -18.05 2.68 -1.66
N MET A 83 -17.86 1.59 -2.42
CA MET A 83 -16.67 1.37 -3.25
C MET A 83 -16.54 2.44 -4.34
N ALA A 84 -17.62 2.73 -5.07
CA ALA A 84 -17.63 3.75 -6.11
C ALA A 84 -17.33 5.14 -5.54
N LEU A 85 -17.94 5.51 -4.41
CA LEU A 85 -17.67 6.77 -3.72
C LEU A 85 -16.20 6.87 -3.28
N ALA A 86 -15.64 5.81 -2.71
CA ALA A 86 -14.25 5.79 -2.28
C ALA A 86 -13.31 5.96 -3.47
N PHE A 87 -13.54 5.22 -4.55
CA PHE A 87 -12.78 5.36 -5.79
C PHE A 87 -12.87 6.79 -6.33
N SER A 88 -14.07 7.34 -6.50
CA SER A 88 -14.25 8.72 -6.98
C SER A 88 -13.51 9.76 -6.14
N VAL A 89 -13.58 9.66 -4.80
CA VAL A 89 -12.88 10.60 -3.91
C VAL A 89 -11.36 10.46 -4.07
N ILE A 90 -10.84 9.23 -4.08
CA ILE A 90 -9.40 8.99 -4.25
C ILE A 90 -8.93 9.51 -5.61
N THR A 91 -9.69 9.27 -6.69
CA THR A 91 -9.40 9.80 -8.03
C THR A 91 -9.41 11.33 -8.02
N LEU A 92 -10.38 11.98 -7.39
CA LEU A 92 -10.43 13.44 -7.30
C LEU A 92 -9.21 14.00 -6.59
N PHE A 93 -8.75 13.38 -5.51
CA PHE A 93 -7.50 13.78 -4.84
C PHE A 93 -6.26 13.50 -5.70
N SER A 94 -6.22 12.39 -6.44
CA SER A 94 -5.05 12.06 -7.28
C SER A 94 -4.89 13.04 -8.45
N LEU A 95 -6.00 13.58 -8.98
CA LEU A 95 -5.99 14.63 -9.99
C LEU A 95 -5.37 15.96 -9.50
N GLY A 96 -5.19 16.15 -8.19
CA GLY A 96 -4.44 17.28 -7.65
C GLY A 96 -2.95 17.26 -8.02
N PHE A 97 -2.40 16.10 -8.39
CA PHE A 97 -1.04 15.96 -8.91
C PHE A 97 -1.03 16.20 -10.43
N ILE A 98 -1.27 17.47 -10.81
CA ILE A 98 -1.50 17.89 -12.21
C ILE A 98 -0.33 17.58 -13.14
N PHE A 99 0.90 17.55 -12.61
CA PHE A 99 2.12 17.27 -13.36
C PHE A 99 2.30 15.79 -13.72
N MET A 100 1.48 14.89 -13.18
CA MET A 100 1.54 13.46 -13.49
C MET A 100 0.30 12.98 -14.25
N PRO A 101 0.48 12.25 -15.35
CA PRO A 101 -0.63 11.66 -16.08
C PRO A 101 -1.36 10.59 -15.24
N TYR A 102 -2.67 10.51 -15.42
CA TYR A 102 -3.48 9.41 -14.89
C TYR A 102 -3.11 8.10 -15.61
N PRO A 103 -2.97 6.94 -14.95
CA PRO A 103 -3.21 6.66 -13.53
C PRO A 103 -1.96 6.78 -12.64
N SER A 104 -0.81 7.21 -13.18
CA SER A 104 0.45 7.32 -12.41
C SER A 104 0.34 8.31 -11.25
N ASN A 105 -0.52 9.32 -11.37
CA ASN A 105 -0.85 10.26 -10.29
C ASN A 105 -1.45 9.63 -9.01
N TYR A 106 -1.88 8.37 -9.03
CA TYR A 106 -2.24 7.65 -7.80
C TYR A 106 -1.02 7.34 -6.92
N LEU A 107 0.15 7.14 -7.51
CA LEU A 107 1.36 6.74 -6.79
C LEU A 107 1.86 7.82 -5.81
N PRO A 108 2.01 9.11 -6.16
CA PRO A 108 2.40 10.12 -5.19
C PRO A 108 1.36 10.32 -4.09
N LEU A 109 0.05 10.24 -4.40
CA LEU A 109 -1.01 10.30 -3.40
C LEU A 109 -0.89 9.14 -2.40
N TRP A 110 -0.75 7.91 -2.92
CA TRP A 110 -0.62 6.71 -2.12
C TRP A 110 0.66 6.71 -1.28
N LEU A 111 1.80 7.12 -1.86
CA LEU A 111 3.07 7.28 -1.17
C LEU A 111 3.00 8.32 -0.06
N THR A 112 2.34 9.47 -0.31
CA THR A 112 2.13 10.52 0.69
C THR A 112 1.52 9.94 1.95
N VAL A 113 0.43 9.21 1.77
CA VAL A 113 -0.28 8.58 2.88
C VAL A 113 0.58 7.50 3.54
N CYS A 114 1.27 6.68 2.76
CA CYS A 114 2.10 5.60 3.27
C CYS A 114 3.24 6.10 4.16
N TRP A 115 4.00 7.14 3.74
CA TRP A 115 5.11 7.64 4.55
C TRP A 115 4.61 8.36 5.81
N ILE A 116 3.49 9.09 5.75
CA ILE A 116 2.86 9.71 6.94
C ILE A 116 2.45 8.62 7.94
N CYS A 117 1.79 7.56 7.46
CA CYS A 117 1.35 6.48 8.33
C CYS A 117 2.53 5.69 8.90
N ALA A 118 3.59 5.47 8.12
CA ALA A 118 4.83 4.86 8.59
C ALA A 118 5.48 5.71 9.68
N PHE A 119 5.54 7.03 9.50
CA PHE A 119 6.06 7.97 10.51
C PHE A 119 5.27 7.88 11.82
N VAL A 120 3.94 7.96 11.76
CA VAL A 120 3.07 7.80 12.95
C VAL A 120 3.28 6.44 13.62
N SER A 121 3.53 5.39 12.83
CA SER A 121 3.73 4.03 13.34
C SER A 121 5.03 3.87 14.14
N ILE A 122 6.04 4.72 13.91
CA ILE A 122 7.26 4.76 14.74
C ILE A 122 6.90 5.01 16.20
N PHE A 123 5.89 5.84 16.49
CA PHE A 123 5.50 6.17 17.85
C PHE A 123 4.39 5.24 18.36
N ILE A 124 3.29 5.11 17.60
CA ILE A 124 2.03 4.50 18.06
C ILE A 124 1.54 3.37 17.16
N GLN A 125 2.42 2.45 16.78
CA GLN A 125 2.14 1.28 15.92
C GLN A 125 0.85 0.53 16.26
N ARG A 126 0.57 0.25 17.54
CA ARG A 126 -0.62 -0.50 17.97
C ARG A 126 -1.92 0.22 17.60
N VAL A 127 -1.92 1.55 17.67
CA VAL A 127 -3.08 2.38 17.31
C VAL A 127 -3.33 2.30 15.81
N VAL A 128 -2.28 2.34 15.00
CA VAL A 128 -2.39 2.21 13.53
C VAL A 128 -2.98 0.85 13.13
N ILE A 129 -2.54 -0.25 13.78
CA ILE A 129 -3.10 -1.59 13.55
C ILE A 129 -4.57 -1.65 13.97
N ALA A 130 -4.92 -1.11 15.15
CA ALA A 130 -6.29 -1.10 15.65
C ALA A 130 -7.23 -0.28 14.76
N TYR A 131 -6.78 0.90 14.31
CA TYR A 131 -7.54 1.79 13.43
C TYR A 131 -7.84 1.13 12.08
N TYR A 132 -6.87 0.38 11.53
CA TYR A 132 -7.13 -0.39 10.32
C TYR A 132 -8.26 -1.40 10.56
N TYR A 133 -8.20 -2.21 11.61
CA TYR A 133 -9.24 -3.22 11.86
C TYR A 133 -10.61 -2.62 12.14
N SER A 134 -10.70 -1.49 12.86
CA SER A 134 -11.98 -0.86 13.17
C SER A 134 -12.72 -0.35 11.93
N ASN A 135 -12.00 0.03 10.87
CA ASN A 135 -12.59 0.57 9.64
C ASN A 135 -12.64 -0.46 8.51
N ALA A 136 -11.68 -1.40 8.45
CA ALA A 136 -11.61 -2.44 7.43
C ALA A 136 -12.63 -3.57 7.64
N ASN A 137 -12.93 -3.91 8.91
CA ASN A 137 -13.85 -4.97 9.26
C ASN A 137 -15.22 -4.39 9.58
N ILE A 138 -16.04 -4.23 8.54
CA ILE A 138 -17.45 -3.90 8.73
C ILE A 138 -18.17 -5.15 9.24
N GLU A 139 -18.66 -5.09 10.49
CA GLU A 139 -19.49 -6.14 11.07
C GLU A 139 -20.86 -6.21 10.40
N ASN A 140 -21.53 -7.36 10.52
CA ASN A 140 -22.81 -7.63 9.83
C ASN A 140 -23.92 -6.61 10.12
N ASN A 141 -23.84 -5.89 11.25
CA ASN A 141 -24.84 -4.91 11.68
C ASN A 141 -24.53 -3.48 11.16
N GLN A 142 -23.42 -3.28 10.46
CA GLN A 142 -22.91 -1.97 10.04
C GLN A 142 -22.91 -1.80 8.51
N LYS A 143 -23.90 -2.34 7.80
CA LYS A 143 -23.97 -2.41 6.32
C LYS A 143 -24.48 -1.11 5.65
N SER A 144 -23.95 0.04 6.06
CA SER A 144 -24.26 1.33 5.42
C SER A 144 -23.28 1.62 4.28
N ALA A 145 -23.70 2.39 3.27
CA ALA A 145 -22.81 2.83 2.19
C ALA A 145 -21.62 3.66 2.72
N SER A 146 -21.83 4.45 3.78
CA SER A 146 -20.78 5.21 4.47
C SER A 146 -19.71 4.30 5.08
N ASN A 147 -20.12 3.22 5.75
CA ASN A 147 -19.17 2.28 6.34
C ASN A 147 -18.34 1.59 5.25
N TYR A 148 -18.97 1.20 4.14
CA TYR A 148 -18.25 0.67 2.98
C TYR A 148 -17.30 1.70 2.36
N PHE A 149 -17.69 2.96 2.26
CA PHE A 149 -16.80 4.05 1.83
C PHE A 149 -15.54 4.12 2.70
N PHE A 150 -15.69 4.21 4.03
CA PHE A 150 -14.54 4.27 4.95
C PHE A 150 -13.68 3.00 4.90
N LYS A 151 -14.27 1.83 4.70
CA LYS A 151 -13.54 0.57 4.49
C LYS A 151 -12.62 0.64 3.27
N TYR A 152 -13.13 1.06 2.11
CA TYR A 152 -12.34 1.13 0.89
C TYR A 152 -11.30 2.25 0.93
N VAL A 153 -11.62 3.40 1.53
CA VAL A 153 -10.65 4.46 1.82
C VAL A 153 -9.54 3.93 2.74
N THR A 154 -9.89 3.18 3.78
CA THR A 154 -8.92 2.57 4.70
C THR A 154 -8.02 1.56 3.99
N TYR A 155 -8.55 0.77 3.05
CA TYR A 155 -7.73 -0.13 2.24
C TYR A 155 -6.68 0.62 1.42
N PHE A 156 -7.08 1.73 0.78
CA PHE A 156 -6.15 2.56 0.00
C PHE A 156 -5.10 3.24 0.89
N ILE A 157 -5.53 3.88 1.97
CA ILE A 157 -4.67 4.70 2.84
C ILE A 157 -3.76 3.83 3.73
N MET A 158 -4.33 2.82 4.38
CA MET A 158 -3.68 2.07 5.44
C MET A 158 -3.31 0.64 5.05
N GLY A 159 -3.83 0.08 3.96
CA GLY A 159 -3.67 -1.35 3.65
C GLY A 159 -2.20 -1.79 3.60
N PHE A 160 -1.36 -1.05 2.88
CA PHE A 160 0.07 -1.33 2.79
C PHE A 160 0.79 -1.14 4.12
N ASN A 161 0.60 0.01 4.78
CA ASN A 161 1.28 0.27 6.04
C ASN A 161 0.82 -0.70 7.14
N HIS A 162 -0.47 -1.04 7.24
CA HIS A 162 -0.99 -2.03 8.17
C HIS A 162 -0.27 -3.36 8.04
N TYR A 163 -0.08 -3.84 6.81
CA TYR A 163 0.60 -5.10 6.55
C TYR A 163 2.06 -5.08 7.05
N ILE A 164 2.79 -3.99 6.77
CA ILE A 164 4.16 -3.80 7.28
C ILE A 164 4.15 -3.75 8.81
N GLN A 165 3.29 -2.93 9.41
CA GLN A 165 3.23 -2.79 10.86
C GLN A 165 2.83 -4.08 11.57
N LEU A 166 1.93 -4.88 10.98
CA LEU A 166 1.58 -6.19 11.51
C LEU A 166 2.79 -7.13 11.52
N LEU A 167 3.60 -7.11 10.45
CA LEU A 167 4.83 -7.90 10.39
C LEU A 167 5.86 -7.45 11.44
N LEU A 168 6.10 -6.14 11.53
CA LEU A 168 7.04 -5.55 12.49
C LEU A 168 6.60 -5.72 13.94
N SER A 169 5.28 -5.75 14.22
CA SER A 169 4.74 -5.91 15.57
C SER A 169 5.12 -7.24 16.24
N LYS A 170 5.48 -8.25 15.44
CA LYS A 170 5.92 -9.57 15.91
C LYS A 170 7.42 -9.62 16.24
N MET A 171 8.18 -8.58 15.90
CA MET A 171 9.62 -8.48 16.19
C MET A 171 9.89 -7.92 17.61
N PRO A 172 11.07 -8.19 18.20
CA PRO A 172 11.51 -7.53 19.42
C PRO A 172 11.48 -6.00 19.29
N PHE A 173 11.18 -5.29 20.39
CA PHE A 173 10.91 -3.86 20.40
C PHE A 173 11.95 -3.01 19.66
N LEU A 174 13.24 -3.22 19.92
CA LEU A 174 14.31 -2.43 19.31
C LEU A 174 14.38 -2.63 17.79
N LEU A 175 14.31 -3.89 17.33
CA LEU A 175 14.33 -4.21 15.90
C LEU A 175 13.08 -3.67 15.21
N ASN A 176 11.90 -3.81 15.82
CA ASN A 176 10.67 -3.25 15.30
C ASN A 176 10.80 -1.72 15.05
N LYS A 177 11.29 -0.95 16.02
CA LYS A 177 11.48 0.50 15.87
C LYS A 177 12.53 0.85 14.81
N LEU A 178 13.65 0.13 14.78
CA LEU A 178 14.69 0.32 13.77
C LEU A 178 14.14 0.10 12.34
N PHE A 179 13.43 -1.00 12.13
CA PHE A 179 12.82 -1.31 10.83
C PHE A 179 11.70 -0.32 10.48
N ALA A 180 10.91 0.14 11.44
CA ALA A 180 9.88 1.16 11.19
C ALA A 180 10.50 2.49 10.71
N ILE A 181 11.65 2.89 11.27
CA ILE A 181 12.40 4.07 10.81
C ILE A 181 12.92 3.86 9.38
N PHE A 182 13.51 2.70 9.08
CA PHE A 182 13.97 2.41 7.72
C PHE A 182 12.84 2.42 6.69
N VAL A 183 11.70 1.82 7.02
CA VAL A 183 10.49 1.85 6.18
C VAL A 183 10.05 3.28 5.92
N PHE A 184 9.97 4.12 6.97
CA PHE A 184 9.60 5.53 6.83
C PHE A 184 10.57 6.28 5.91
N LEU A 185 11.89 6.19 6.15
CA LEU A 185 12.90 6.88 5.36
C LEU A 185 12.85 6.46 3.89
N LEU A 186 12.72 5.16 3.63
CA LEU A 186 12.66 4.63 2.28
C LEU A 186 11.39 5.14 1.56
N LEU A 187 10.22 5.05 2.20
CA LEU A 187 8.97 5.55 1.60
C LEU A 187 8.99 7.06 1.37
N PHE A 188 9.64 7.81 2.26
CA PHE A 188 9.85 9.25 2.11
C PHE A 188 10.74 9.56 0.90
N VAL A 189 11.85 8.84 0.71
CA VAL A 189 12.70 8.99 -0.48
C VAL A 189 11.93 8.62 -1.76
N GLN A 190 11.21 7.50 -1.75
CA GLN A 190 10.39 7.07 -2.89
C GLN A 190 9.32 8.09 -3.28
N PHE A 191 8.77 8.81 -2.30
CA PHE A 191 7.86 9.93 -2.55
C PHE A 191 8.49 11.07 -3.35
N PHE A 192 9.80 11.33 -3.26
CA PHE A 192 10.44 12.32 -4.13
C PHE A 192 10.84 11.74 -5.48
N VAL A 193 11.34 10.50 -5.49
CA VAL A 193 11.78 9.82 -6.72
C VAL A 193 10.63 9.73 -7.74
N ILE A 194 9.39 9.50 -7.31
CA ILE A 194 8.24 9.45 -8.21
C ILE A 194 8.02 10.77 -8.99
N PHE A 195 8.28 11.94 -8.37
CA PHE A 195 8.16 13.24 -9.06
C PHE A 195 9.18 13.39 -10.16
N MET A 196 10.41 12.96 -9.90
CA MET A 196 11.50 13.04 -10.86
C MET A 196 11.28 12.20 -12.13
N ILE A 197 10.30 11.27 -12.16
CA ILE A 197 9.99 10.50 -13.38
C ILE A 197 9.42 11.41 -14.49
N TYR A 198 8.74 12.48 -14.09
CA TYR A 198 7.96 13.37 -14.97
C TYR A 198 8.43 14.82 -14.95
N ASP A 199 9.46 15.14 -14.15
CA ASP A 199 10.13 16.44 -14.06
C ASP A 199 11.42 16.43 -14.87
#